data_AF-A0A3B9ISK8-F1
#
_entry.id   AF-A0A3B9ISK8-F1
#
_cell.length_a   1.000
_cell.length_b   1.000
_cell.length_c   1.000
_cell.angle_alpha   90.00
_cell.angle_beta   90.00
_cell.angle_gamma   90.00
#
_symmetry.space_group_name_H-M   'P 1'
#
loop_
_entity.id
_entity.type
_entity.pdbx_description
1 polymer ?
#
loop_
_entity_poly.entity_id
_entity_poly.type
_entity_poly.pdbx_seq_one_letter_code
_entity_poly.pdbx_strand_id
1 'polypeptide(L)'
;WFCSAPMSDAFLTLAQTEAGLTCFLLPRRRPDGSRNAVHLQRLKDKLGNRSNASSEIETRGAWAVRVGPEGRGVRTIIEMAHH
;
A
#
# COMPACT_ATOMS: atom_id res chain seq x y z
N TRP A 1 -8.88 7.47 4.29
CA TRP A 1 -7.93 6.40 3.86
C TRP A 1 -8.08 5.16 4.75
N PHE A 2 -7.79 3.95 4.22
CA PHE A 2 -7.97 2.65 4.89
C PHE A 2 -6.83 1.69 4.50
N CYS A 3 -6.10 1.15 5.48
CA CYS A 3 -5.07 0.11 5.28
C CYS A 3 -5.25 -0.97 6.35
N SER A 4 -5.78 -2.12 5.95
CA SER A 4 -5.93 -3.29 6.84
C SER A 4 -4.62 -4.07 6.92
N ALA A 5 -4.45 -4.78 8.04
CA ALA A 5 -3.23 -5.50 8.36
C ALA A 5 -1.96 -4.64 8.18
N PRO A 6 -1.81 -3.51 8.92
CA PRO A 6 -0.65 -2.62 8.80
C PRO A 6 0.70 -3.28 9.17
N MET A 7 0.66 -4.48 9.74
CA MET A 7 1.83 -5.31 10.03
C MET A 7 2.34 -6.11 8.83
N SER A 8 1.60 -6.18 7.72
CA SER A 8 2.00 -6.87 6.49
C SER A 8 3.39 -6.42 6.03
N ASP A 9 4.15 -7.33 5.44
CA ASP A 9 5.51 -7.04 5.01
C ASP A 9 5.57 -6.15 3.77
N ALA A 10 4.51 -6.13 2.96
CA ALA A 10 4.33 -5.19 1.86
C ALA A 10 2.86 -4.94 1.52
N PHE A 11 2.62 -3.88 0.76
CA PHE A 11 1.31 -3.51 0.23
C PHE A 11 1.43 -3.27 -1.28
N LEU A 12 0.44 -3.74 -2.05
CA LEU A 12 0.22 -3.20 -3.39
C LEU A 12 -0.52 -1.87 -3.25
N THR A 13 0.01 -0.82 -3.86
CA THR A 13 -0.51 0.55 -3.76
C THR A 13 -0.58 1.20 -5.13
N LEU A 14 -1.54 2.10 -5.32
CA LEU A 14 -1.68 2.88 -6.53
C LEU A 14 -1.19 4.30 -6.27
N ALA A 15 -0.33 4.80 -7.15
CA ALA A 15 0.15 6.18 -7.12
C ALA A 15 0.18 6.76 -8.54
N GLN A 16 0.05 8.08 -8.65
CA GLN A 16 0.12 8.77 -9.93
C GLN A 16 1.58 8.86 -10.39
N THR A 17 1.75 8.72 -11.70
CA THR A 17 3.00 8.94 -12.45
C THR A 17 2.68 9.83 -13.65
N GLU A 18 3.68 10.26 -14.41
CA GLU A 18 3.45 11.05 -15.63
C GLU A 18 2.60 10.29 -16.66
N ALA A 19 2.74 8.96 -16.74
CA ALA A 19 1.93 8.11 -17.60
C ALA A 19 0.55 7.73 -17.00
N GLY A 20 0.20 8.24 -15.82
CA GLY A 20 -1.08 8.00 -15.14
C GLY A 20 -0.99 7.08 -13.93
N LEU A 21 -2.12 6.46 -13.56
CA LEU A 21 -2.22 5.67 -12.33
C LEU A 21 -1.45 4.35 -12.47
N THR A 22 -0.50 4.11 -11.58
CA THR A 22 0.47 3.01 -11.65
C THR A 22 0.46 2.20 -10.36
N CYS A 23 0.66 0.88 -10.47
CA CYS A 23 0.74 -0.02 -9.33
C CYS A 23 2.19 -0.15 -8.83
N PHE A 24 2.36 -0.18 -7.52
CA PHE A 24 3.64 -0.33 -6.85
C PHE A 24 3.55 -1.34 -5.71
N LEU A 25 4.62 -2.11 -5.52
CA LEU A 25 4.88 -2.87 -4.31
C LEU A 25 5.62 -1.97 -3.31
N LEU A 26 4.95 -1.66 -2.21
CA LEU A 26 5.43 -0.83 -1.11
C LEU A 26 5.76 -1.73 0.09
N PRO A 27 7.03 -2.10 0.31
CA PRO A 27 7.41 -2.91 1.46
C PRO A 27 7.48 -2.10 2.75
N ARG A 28 7.30 -2.77 3.88
CA ARG A 28 7.43 -2.18 5.23
C ARG A 28 8.87 -1.85 5.59
N ARG A 29 9.82 -2.60 5.04
CA ARG A 29 11.27 -2.36 5.14
C ARG A 29 11.88 -2.13 3.77
N ARG A 30 12.89 -1.28 3.71
CA ARG A 30 13.66 -1.04 2.49
C ARG A 30 14.61 -2.22 2.21
N PRO A 31 15.18 -2.33 0.99
CA PRO A 31 16.15 -3.37 0.67
C PRO A 31 17.39 -3.37 1.57
N ASP A 32 17.76 -2.21 2.12
CA ASP A 32 18.86 -2.07 3.09
C ASP A 32 18.49 -2.53 4.52
N GLY A 33 17.28 -3.05 4.73
CA GLY A 33 16.76 -3.50 6.02
C GLY A 33 16.19 -2.39 6.91
N SER A 34 16.40 -1.12 6.57
CA SER A 34 15.87 0.01 7.32
C SER A 34 14.34 0.09 7.21
N ARG A 35 13.71 0.80 8.14
CA ARG A 35 12.25 0.99 8.12
C ARG A 35 11.88 1.90 6.96
N ASN A 36 10.88 1.50 6.17
CA ASN A 36 10.38 2.35 5.10
C ASN A 36 9.48 3.47 5.64
N ALA A 37 9.29 4.54 4.88
CA ALA A 37 8.56 5.74 5.31
C ALA A 37 7.03 5.55 5.23
N VAL A 38 6.51 4.52 5.91
CA VAL A 38 5.08 4.26 6.10
C VAL A 38 4.71 4.66 7.52
N HIS A 39 4.00 5.78 7.64
CA HIS A 39 3.65 6.43 8.89
C HIS A 39 2.21 6.10 9.28
N LEU A 40 2.04 5.29 10.31
CA LEU A 40 0.74 4.97 10.92
C LEU A 40 0.25 6.17 11.74
N GLN A 41 -0.90 6.72 11.37
CA GLN A 41 -1.50 7.87 12.04
C GLN A 41 -2.42 7.42 13.18
N ARG A 42 -3.35 6.52 12.87
CA ARG A 42 -4.28 5.93 13.85
C ARG A 42 -4.84 4.59 13.39
N LEU A 43 -5.30 3.80 14.36
CA LEU A 43 -6.17 2.66 14.10
C LEU A 43 -7.63 3.10 14.05
N LYS A 44 -8.41 2.41 13.24
CA LYS A 44 -9.85 2.66 13.09
C LYS A 44 -10.60 2.09 14.29
N ASP A 45 -11.50 2.89 14.85
CA ASP A 45 -12.54 2.38 15.74
C ASP A 45 -13.70 1.85 14.89
N LYS A 46 -13.75 0.52 14.74
CA LYS A 46 -14.69 -0.15 13.82
C LYS A 46 -15.88 -0.70 14.57
N LEU A 47 -17.05 -0.63 13.95
CA LEU A 47 -18.26 -1.31 14.44
C LEU A 47 -18.05 -2.83 14.62
N GLY A 48 -17.38 -3.48 13.66
CA GLY A 48 -17.06 -4.91 13.66
C GLY A 48 -15.68 -5.21 13.07
N ASN A 49 -15.36 -6.50 12.86
CA ASN A 49 -14.03 -6.94 12.38
C ASN A 49 -12.87 -6.36 13.23
N ARG A 50 -13.08 -6.18 14.53
CA ARG A 50 -12.18 -5.45 15.44
C ARG A 50 -10.87 -6.18 15.69
N SER A 51 -10.85 -7.51 15.50
CA SER A 51 -9.63 -8.33 15.57
C SER A 51 -8.62 -8.00 14.47
N ASN A 52 -9.07 -7.54 13.29
CA ASN A 52 -8.20 -7.11 12.22
C ASN A 52 -7.86 -5.62 12.39
N ALA A 53 -6.59 -5.28 12.60
CA ALA A 53 -6.17 -3.89 12.67
C ALA A 53 -6.37 -3.21 11.29
N SER A 54 -7.17 -2.15 11.26
CA SER A 54 -7.29 -1.25 10.10
C SER A 54 -6.77 0.12 10.50
N SER A 55 -6.04 0.77 9.61
CA SER A 55 -5.26 1.97 9.92
C SER A 55 -5.45 3.08 8.90
N GLU A 56 -5.06 4.28 9.30
CA GLU A 56 -4.71 5.38 8.41
C GLU A 56 -3.20 5.50 8.33
N ILE A 57 -2.67 5.60 7.11
CA ILE A 57 -1.23 5.70 6.85
C ILE A 57 -0.92 6.87 5.93
N GLU A 58 0.30 7.39 6.04
CA GLU A 58 0.92 8.31 5.09
C GLU A 58 2.26 7.74 4.59
N THR A 59 2.61 7.97 3.32
CA THR A 59 3.77 7.35 2.66
C THR A 59 4.75 8.39 2.12
N ARG A 60 5.20 9.31 2.97
CA ARG A 60 6.03 10.47 2.59
C ARG A 60 7.46 10.03 2.28
N GLY A 61 7.83 10.01 0.99
CA GLY A 61 9.16 9.56 0.57
C GLY A 61 9.39 8.06 0.77
N ALA A 62 8.32 7.27 0.77
CA ALA A 62 8.41 5.82 0.88
C ALA A 62 9.01 5.22 -0.40
N TRP A 63 9.91 4.26 -0.24
CA TRP A 63 10.47 3.51 -1.35
C TRP A 63 9.48 2.45 -1.82
N ALA A 64 9.27 2.33 -3.13
CA ALA A 64 8.39 1.32 -3.71
C ALA A 64 8.90 0.89 -5.08
N VAL A 65 8.52 -0.32 -5.50
CA VAL A 65 8.89 -0.87 -6.82
C VAL A 65 7.65 -0.92 -7.70
N ARG A 66 7.74 -0.42 -8.92
CA ARG A 66 6.63 -0.50 -9.88
C ARG A 66 6.30 -1.96 -10.22
N VAL A 67 5.02 -2.28 -10.26
CA VAL A 67 4.50 -3.58 -10.69
C VAL A 67 3.67 -3.40 -11.96
N GLY A 68 4.05 -4.10 -13.03
CA GLY A 68 3.43 -3.98 -14.33
C GLY A 68 3.74 -2.67 -15.06
N PRO A 69 3.09 -2.42 -16.23
CA PRO A 69 3.35 -1.23 -17.03
C PRO A 69 2.92 0.06 -16.33
N GLU A 70 3.69 1.13 -16.53
CA GLU A 70 3.33 2.47 -16.06
C GLU A 70 2.02 2.94 -16.71
N GLY A 71 1.19 3.66 -15.96
CA GLY A 71 -0.15 4.10 -16.40
C GLY A 71 -1.21 3.00 -16.45
N ARG A 72 -0.86 1.75 -16.11
CA ARG A 72 -1.76 0.58 -16.18
C ARG A 72 -2.06 -0.03 -14.81
N GLY A 73 -1.93 0.74 -13.73
CA GLY A 73 -2.02 0.27 -12.35
C GLY A 73 -3.32 -0.45 -12.02
N VAL A 74 -4.48 0.04 -12.47
CA VAL A 74 -5.78 -0.63 -12.27
C VAL A 74 -5.78 -2.00 -12.95
N ARG A 75 -5.36 -2.07 -14.21
CA ARG A 75 -5.28 -3.34 -14.96
C ARG A 75 -4.33 -4.32 -14.29
N THR A 76 -3.22 -3.85 -13.71
CA THR A 76 -2.26 -4.71 -13.01
C THR A 76 -2.87 -5.45 -11.81
N ILE A 77 -3.86 -4.85 -11.13
CA ILE A 77 -4.41 -5.43 -9.88
C ILE A 77 -5.86 -5.93 -10.02
N ILE A 78 -6.47 -5.84 -11.20
CA ILE A 78 -7.89 -6.14 -11.38
C ILE A 78 -8.21 -7.62 -11.17
N GLU A 79 -7.32 -8.52 -11.57
CA GLU A 79 -7.49 -9.96 -11.36
C GLU A 79 -7.44 -10.31 -9.87
N MET A 80 -6.49 -9.73 -9.12
CA MET A 80 -6.42 -9.86 -7.66
C MET A 80 -7.72 -9.38 -6.98
N ALA A 81 -8.37 -8.33 -7.50
CA ALA A 81 -9.61 -7.82 -6.92
C ALA A 81 -10.82 -8.74 -7.12
N HIS A 82 -10.75 -9.70 -8.05
CA HIS A 82 -11.79 -10.70 -8.29
C HIS A 82 -11.57 -12.02 -7.53
N HIS A 83 -10.51 -12.11 -6.73
CA HIS A 83 -10.18 -13.27 -5.89
C HIS A 83 -10.51 -12.99 -4.41
#